data_AF-A0A968X4G2-F1
#
_entry.id   AF-A0A968X4G2-F1
#
_cell.length_a   1.000
_cell.length_b   1.000
_cell.length_c   1.000
_cell.angle_alpha   90.00
_cell.angle_beta   90.00
_cell.angle_gamma   90.00
#
_symmetry.space_group_name_H-M   'P 1'
#
loop_
_entity.id
_entity.type
_entity.pdbx_description
1 polymer ?
#
loop_
_entity_poly.entity_id
_entity_poly.type
_entity_poly.pdbx_seq_one_letter_code
_entity_poly.pdbx_strand_id
1 'polypeptide(L)'
;MNKPSPTLPRQLKPLFWEYDFRKLAWPKSKHTVIAKVLSHGTWEDIRWLRTQVSDDELRKWIYERHGRMLTPRQLTYWRIVLDLPRRDVAQWLAHPARQIWDKR
;
A
#
# COMPACT_ATOMS: atom_id res chain seq x y z
N MET A 1 -2.17 10.51 -19.06
CA MET A 1 -2.53 10.69 -17.63
C MET A 1 -3.87 10.02 -17.40
N ASN A 2 -3.90 8.86 -16.73
CA ASN A 2 -5.17 8.20 -16.39
C ASN A 2 -5.85 9.01 -15.28
N LYS A 3 -7.05 9.53 -15.54
CA LYS A 3 -7.83 10.23 -14.52
C LYS A 3 -8.35 9.19 -13.53
N PRO A 4 -8.13 9.34 -12.22
CA PRO A 4 -8.63 8.38 -11.27
C PRO A 4 -10.16 8.41 -11.22
N SER A 5 -10.79 7.24 -11.25
CA SER A 5 -12.24 7.12 -11.12
C SER A 5 -12.66 7.60 -9.72
N PRO A 6 -13.69 8.45 -9.60
CA PRO A 6 -14.11 8.98 -8.30
C PRO A 6 -14.59 7.89 -7.33
N THR A 7 -15.05 6.76 -7.87
CA THR A 7 -15.53 5.59 -7.13
C THR A 7 -14.57 4.41 -7.26
N LEU A 8 -14.36 3.71 -6.14
CA LEU A 8 -13.54 2.50 -6.10
C LEU A 8 -14.27 1.31 -6.76
N PRO A 9 -13.55 0.45 -7.51
CA PRO A 9 -14.11 -0.78 -8.05
C PRO A 9 -14.70 -1.69 -6.97
N ARG A 10 -15.87 -2.27 -7.23
CA ARG A 10 -16.57 -3.17 -6.28
C ARG A 10 -15.71 -4.36 -5.83
N GLN A 11 -14.78 -4.83 -6.64
CA GLN A 11 -13.87 -5.92 -6.30
C GLN A 11 -12.97 -5.61 -5.09
N LEU A 12 -12.70 -4.33 -4.82
CA LEU A 12 -11.89 -3.92 -3.67
C LEU A 12 -12.68 -3.93 -2.36
N LYS A 13 -14.02 -4.00 -2.41
CA LYS A 13 -14.91 -3.93 -1.23
C LYS A 13 -14.52 -4.88 -0.10
N PRO A 14 -14.10 -6.15 -0.35
CA PRO A 14 -13.68 -7.07 0.71
C PRO A 14 -12.48 -6.56 1.54
N LEU A 15 -11.62 -5.72 0.96
CA LEU A 15 -10.45 -5.16 1.65
C LEU A 15 -10.82 -4.09 2.69
N PHE A 16 -12.06 -3.60 2.68
CA PHE A 16 -12.53 -2.46 3.48
C PHE A 16 -13.72 -2.81 4.37
N TRP A 17 -13.73 -4.01 4.97
CA TRP A 17 -14.81 -4.46 5.86
C TRP A 17 -15.05 -3.51 7.06
N GLU A 18 -14.05 -2.73 7.46
CA GLU A 18 -14.11 -1.74 8.55
C GLU A 18 -14.61 -0.34 8.10
N TYR A 19 -14.80 -0.12 6.80
CA TYR A 19 -15.13 1.21 6.25
C TYR A 19 -16.47 1.19 5.52
N ASP A 20 -17.17 2.33 5.52
CA ASP A 20 -18.25 2.56 4.57
C ASP A 20 -17.65 2.74 3.17
N PHE A 21 -17.63 1.66 2.39
CA PHE A 21 -17.05 1.62 1.04
C PHE A 21 -17.59 2.72 0.13
N ARG A 22 -18.83 3.18 0.33
CA ARG A 22 -19.44 4.26 -0.46
C ARG A 22 -18.83 5.63 -0.19
N LYS A 23 -18.19 5.80 0.97
CA LYS A 23 -17.49 7.04 1.35
C LYS A 23 -16.02 7.02 0.92
N LEU A 24 -15.50 5.88 0.46
CA LEU A 24 -14.15 5.78 -0.05
C LEU A 24 -14.09 6.30 -1.48
N ALA A 25 -13.43 7.43 -1.65
CA ALA A 25 -13.31 8.11 -2.94
C ALA A 25 -11.87 8.57 -3.17
N TRP A 26 -11.44 8.48 -4.42
CA TRP A 26 -10.18 9.07 -4.83
C TRP A 26 -10.33 10.61 -4.99
N PRO A 27 -9.30 11.43 -4.67
CA PRO A 27 -7.99 11.10 -4.08
C PRO A 27 -7.99 11.06 -2.55
N LYS A 28 -9.09 11.45 -1.89
CA LYS A 28 -9.17 11.60 -0.43
C LYS A 28 -8.76 10.33 0.34
N SER A 29 -9.12 9.16 -0.19
CA SER A 29 -8.83 7.87 0.44
C SER A 29 -7.57 7.17 -0.13
N LYS A 30 -6.74 7.85 -0.94
CA LYS A 30 -5.58 7.26 -1.65
C LYS A 30 -4.67 6.46 -0.71
N HIS A 31 -4.33 7.01 0.46
CA HIS A 31 -3.41 6.33 1.39
C HIS A 31 -3.99 5.04 1.98
N THR A 32 -5.25 5.05 2.40
CA THR A 32 -5.93 3.86 2.93
C THR A 32 -6.06 2.79 1.86
N VAL A 33 -6.36 3.21 0.63
CA VAL A 33 -6.50 2.28 -0.50
C VAL A 33 -5.18 1.62 -0.85
N ILE A 34 -4.10 2.40 -0.99
CA ILE A 34 -2.75 1.86 -1.21
C ILE A 34 -2.39 0.88 -0.10
N ALA A 35 -2.55 1.25 1.17
CA ALA A 35 -2.20 0.37 2.29
C ALA A 35 -2.99 -0.96 2.25
N LYS A 36 -4.32 -0.90 2.13
CA LYS A 36 -5.14 -2.13 2.14
C LYS A 36 -4.85 -3.03 0.93
N VAL A 37 -4.64 -2.46 -0.26
CA VAL A 37 -4.31 -3.21 -1.47
C VAL A 37 -2.91 -3.81 -1.39
N LEU A 38 -1.89 -3.07 -0.94
CA LEU A 38 -0.53 -3.62 -0.79
C LEU A 38 -0.45 -4.71 0.30
N SER A 39 -1.30 -4.65 1.32
CA SER A 39 -1.29 -5.62 2.42
C SER A 39 -2.12 -6.89 2.14
N HIS A 40 -3.30 -6.75 1.51
CA HIS A 40 -4.29 -7.83 1.40
C HIS A 40 -4.86 -8.00 0.00
N GLY A 41 -4.44 -7.19 -0.97
CA GLY A 41 -4.97 -7.23 -2.33
C GLY A 41 -4.60 -8.51 -3.06
N THR A 42 -5.53 -8.97 -3.89
CA THR A 42 -5.29 -10.00 -4.91
C THR A 42 -4.44 -9.43 -6.04
N TRP A 43 -3.99 -10.30 -6.95
CA TRP A 43 -3.26 -9.86 -8.15
C TRP A 43 -4.08 -8.87 -9.00
N GLU A 44 -5.38 -9.08 -9.12
CA GLU A 44 -6.32 -8.20 -9.79
C GLU A 44 -6.35 -6.81 -9.13
N ASP A 45 -6.33 -6.75 -7.80
CA ASP A 45 -6.33 -5.50 -7.04
C ASP A 45 -5.02 -4.73 -7.22
N ILE A 46 -3.89 -5.44 -7.24
CA ILE A 46 -2.57 -4.85 -7.52
C ILE A 46 -2.54 -4.29 -8.95
N ARG A 47 -3.01 -5.06 -9.93
CA ARG A 47 -3.09 -4.60 -11.33
C ARG A 47 -3.92 -3.33 -11.44
N TRP A 48 -5.09 -3.30 -10.81
CA TRP A 48 -5.91 -2.11 -10.76
C TRP A 48 -5.16 -0.93 -10.11
N LEU A 49 -4.51 -1.14 -8.97
CA LEU A 49 -3.78 -0.07 -8.28
C LEU A 49 -2.70 0.54 -9.18
N ARG A 50 -1.97 -0.29 -9.93
CA ARG A 50 -0.94 0.15 -10.88
C ARG A 50 -1.49 0.88 -12.11
N THR A 51 -2.80 0.81 -12.37
CA THR A 51 -3.46 1.68 -13.37
C THR A 51 -3.76 3.08 -12.84
N GLN A 52 -3.77 3.27 -11.52
CA GLN A 52 -4.11 4.51 -10.83
C GLN A 52 -2.88 5.24 -10.27
N VAL A 53 -1.85 4.49 -9.90
CA VAL A 53 -0.63 4.97 -9.23
C VAL A 53 0.57 4.30 -9.90
N SER A 54 1.56 5.10 -10.32
CA SER A 54 2.78 4.52 -10.90
C SER A 54 3.62 3.78 -9.86
N ASP A 55 4.50 2.90 -10.30
CA ASP A 55 5.43 2.23 -9.38
C ASP A 55 6.30 3.25 -8.63
N ASP A 56 6.71 4.35 -9.26
CA ASP A 56 7.48 5.41 -8.59
C ASP A 56 6.70 6.11 -7.49
N GLU A 57 5.40 6.34 -7.71
CA GLU A 57 4.52 6.86 -6.67
C GLU A 57 4.32 5.85 -5.54
N LEU A 58 4.23 4.54 -5.85
CA LEU A 58 4.16 3.49 -4.83
C LEU A 58 5.47 3.39 -4.03
N ARG A 59 6.63 3.45 -4.69
CA ARG A 59 7.95 3.55 -4.04
C ARG A 59 7.95 4.74 -3.09
N LYS A 60 7.65 5.93 -3.59
CA LYS A 60 7.60 7.17 -2.79
C LYS A 60 6.66 7.03 -1.59
N TRP A 61 5.48 6.44 -1.78
CA TRP A 61 4.52 6.21 -0.70
C TRP A 61 5.10 5.32 0.41
N ILE A 62 5.81 4.25 0.04
CA ILE A 62 6.49 3.34 0.98
C ILE A 62 7.63 4.08 1.69
N TYR A 63 8.43 4.86 0.96
CA TYR A 63 9.53 5.67 1.47
C TYR A 63 9.09 6.70 2.52
N GLU A 64 8.09 7.53 2.21
CA GLU A 64 7.53 8.52 3.15
C GLU A 64 7.04 7.90 4.46
N ARG A 65 6.71 6.61 4.43
CA ARG A 65 6.21 5.85 5.57
C ARG A 65 7.27 4.98 6.21
N HIS A 66 8.48 4.89 5.66
CA HIS A 66 9.50 3.92 6.06
C HIS A 66 8.94 2.49 6.13
N GLY A 67 8.06 2.14 5.17
CA GLY A 67 7.39 0.84 5.13
C GLY A 67 6.43 0.56 6.29
N ARG A 68 5.98 1.57 7.04
CA ARG A 68 4.85 1.44 7.99
C ARG A 68 3.58 1.02 7.24
N MET A 69 2.66 0.35 7.94
CA MET A 69 1.44 -0.29 7.40
C MET A 69 1.67 -1.60 6.62
N LEU A 70 2.92 -1.99 6.41
CA LEU A 70 3.31 -3.27 5.83
C LEU A 70 4.06 -4.09 6.89
N THR A 71 3.73 -5.37 7.00
CA THR A 71 4.51 -6.32 7.82
C THR A 71 5.92 -6.50 7.21
N PRO A 72 6.90 -7.00 7.97
CA PRO A 72 8.24 -7.28 7.44
C PRO A 72 8.24 -8.18 6.20
N ARG A 73 7.34 -9.18 6.18
CA ARG A 73 7.15 -10.07 5.03
C ARG A 73 6.61 -9.33 3.81
N GLN A 74 5.56 -8.52 3.98
CA GLN A 74 5.00 -7.71 2.89
C GLN A 74 6.01 -6.71 2.36
N LEU A 75 6.76 -6.03 3.25
CA LEU A 75 7.77 -5.06 2.84
C LEU A 75 8.92 -5.73 2.06
N THR A 76 9.32 -6.94 2.44
CA THR A 76 10.33 -7.73 1.71
C THR A 76 9.83 -8.14 0.33
N TYR A 77 8.55 -8.50 0.20
CA TYR A 77 7.91 -8.78 -1.08
C TYR A 77 7.90 -7.53 -1.98
N TRP A 78 7.40 -6.41 -1.46
CA TRP A 78 7.32 -5.15 -2.22
C TRP A 78 8.68 -4.58 -2.58
N ARG A 79 9.72 -4.85 -1.79
CA ARG A 79 11.11 -4.57 -2.17
C ARG A 79 11.49 -5.22 -3.48
N ILE A 80 11.11 -6.48 -3.70
CA ILE A 80 11.44 -7.20 -4.93
C ILE A 80 10.58 -6.69 -6.09
N VAL A 81 9.27 -6.55 -5.86
CA VAL A 81 8.31 -6.16 -6.91
C VAL A 81 8.52 -4.72 -7.40
N LEU A 82 8.87 -3.82 -6.49
CA LEU A 82 9.08 -2.40 -6.79
C LEU A 82 10.56 -2.02 -6.83
N ASP A 83 11.49 -2.98 -6.79
CA ASP A 83 12.93 -2.72 -6.81
C ASP A 83 13.37 -1.66 -5.77
N LEU A 84 12.95 -1.84 -4.51
CA LEU A 84 13.39 -0.98 -3.41
C LEU A 84 14.81 -1.37 -2.98
N PRO A 85 15.70 -0.41 -2.71
CA PRO A 85 17.02 -0.65 -2.15
C PRO A 85 16.97 -1.51 -0.88
N ARG A 86 17.70 -2.63 -0.90
CA ARG A 86 17.77 -3.57 0.23
C ARG A 86 18.26 -2.89 1.51
N ARG A 87 19.20 -1.95 1.39
CA ARG A 87 19.77 -1.20 2.52
C ARG A 87 18.70 -0.40 3.26
N ASP A 88 17.87 0.32 2.53
CA ASP A 88 16.84 1.20 3.10
C ASP A 88 15.78 0.37 3.82
N VAL A 89 15.31 -0.70 3.17
CA VAL A 89 14.35 -1.63 3.78
C VAL A 89 14.93 -2.28 5.05
N ALA A 90 16.19 -2.72 5.01
CA ALA A 90 16.85 -3.28 6.20
C ALA A 90 16.94 -2.26 7.35
N GLN A 91 17.25 -0.99 7.04
CA GLN A 91 17.29 0.08 8.03
C GLN A 91 15.92 0.32 8.67
N TRP A 92 14.83 0.32 7.88
CA TRP A 92 13.48 0.50 8.41
C TRP A 92 13.03 -0.68 9.28
N LEU A 93 13.41 -1.90 8.92
CA LEU A 93 13.10 -3.11 9.70
C LEU A 93 13.88 -3.16 11.02
N ALA A 94 15.11 -2.63 11.04
CA ALA A 94 15.93 -2.57 12.24
C ALA A 94 15.52 -1.46 13.23
N HIS A 95 14.65 -0.52 12.81
CA HIS A 95 14.31 0.64 13.63
C HIS A 95 13.50 0.24 14.88
N PRO A 96 13.93 0.59 16.10
CA PRO A 96 13.28 0.14 17.36
C PRO A 96 11.80 0.50 17.46
N ALA A 97 11.42 1.68 16.98
CA ALA A 97 10.02 2.13 16.98
C ALA A 97 9.09 1.21 16.16
N ARG A 98 9.61 0.36 15.27
CA ARG A 98 8.83 -0.60 14.50
C ARG A 98 8.29 -1.74 15.35
N GLN A 99 9.00 -2.13 16.41
CA GLN A 99 8.58 -3.23 17.29
C GLN A 99 7.23 -2.97 17.98
N ILE A 100 6.84 -1.71 18.17
CA ILE A 100 5.56 -1.34 18.76
C ILE A 100 4.40 -1.62 17.78
N TRP A 101 4.64 -1.46 16.47
CA TRP A 101 3.64 -1.62 15.42
C TRP A 101 3.56 -3.03 14.88
N ASP A 102 4.70 -3.72 14.78
CA ASP A 102 4.77 -5.11 14.28
C ASP A 102 4.26 -6.13 15.32
N LYS A 103 4.10 -5.74 16.60
CA LYS A 103 3.58 -6.58 17.70
C LYS A 103 2.08 -6.37 17.99
N ARG A 104 1.40 -5.49 17.24
CA ARG A 104 -0.06 -5.30 17.30
C ARG A 104 -0.75 -6.15 16.25
#